data_AF-A0A442S8Z8-F1
#
_entry.id   AF-A0A442S8Z8-F1
#
_cell.length_a   1.000
_cell.length_b   1.000
_cell.length_c   1.000
_cell.angle_alpha   90.00
_cell.angle_beta   90.00
_cell.angle_gamma   90.00
#
_symmetry.space_group_name_H-M   'P 1'
#
loop_
_entity.id
_entity.type
_entity.pdbx_description
1 polymer ?
#
loop_
_entity_poly.entity_id
_entity_poly.type
_entity_poly.pdbx_seq_one_letter_code
_entity_poly.pdbx_strand_id
1 'polypeptide(L)'
;MTAKAEVLPKPDSASQAKPSRLLKIKGSSVTIDHTAAQKAFGSSDEDFINALLRQLVNVGSHGKTPDDQGTAFVASIVKGIEPQDQIEAMLASQMAAVHIATMTFAHRLAHCETIPQQDSAERAFNKLTRTFAAQVEALKKYRTGGQQLVTVKHVTVNEGGQAIVGNVSHGGQGDGKK
;
A
#
# COMPACT_ATOMS: atom_id res chain seq x y z
N MET A 1 -23.50 0.28 18.22
CA MET A 1 -23.94 -0.87 17.40
C MET A 1 -22.70 -1.48 16.76
N THR A 2 -22.26 -2.65 17.20
CA THR A 2 -21.13 -3.37 16.61
C THR A 2 -21.65 -4.15 15.41
N ALA A 3 -21.42 -3.64 14.19
CA ALA A 3 -21.69 -4.41 12.99
C ALA A 3 -20.76 -5.63 12.98
N LYS A 4 -21.32 -6.84 13.16
CA LYS A 4 -20.59 -8.08 12.83
C LYS A 4 -20.50 -8.14 11.31
N ALA A 5 -19.30 -7.94 10.77
CA ALA A 5 -19.04 -8.23 9.37
C ALA A 5 -19.18 -9.74 9.17
N GLU A 6 -20.30 -10.17 8.59
CA GLU A 6 -20.51 -11.55 8.17
C GLU A 6 -19.75 -11.76 6.86
N VAL A 7 -18.54 -12.33 6.98
CA VAL A 7 -17.71 -12.67 5.81
C VAL A 7 -18.40 -13.81 5.08
N LEU A 8 -18.86 -13.56 3.85
CA LEU A 8 -19.44 -14.59 2.97
C LEU A 8 -18.52 -15.83 2.92
N PRO A 9 -19.07 -17.04 3.09
CA PRO A 9 -18.27 -18.26 3.06
C PRO A 9 -17.57 -18.39 1.70
N LYS A 10 -16.27 -18.70 1.73
CA LYS A 10 -15.52 -18.99 0.50
C LYS A 10 -16.20 -20.17 -0.22
N PRO A 11 -16.42 -20.11 -1.54
CA PRO A 11 -17.00 -21.22 -2.27
C PRO A 11 -16.10 -22.45 -2.11
N ASP A 12 -16.72 -23.59 -1.80
CA ASP A 12 -16.06 -24.88 -1.60
C ASP A 12 -15.24 -25.24 -2.85
N SER A 13 -13.93 -25.08 -2.74
CA SER A 13 -12.96 -25.64 -3.67
C SER A 13 -12.04 -26.56 -2.89
N ALA A 14 -12.17 -27.84 -3.22
CA ALA A 14 -11.36 -28.92 -2.70
C ALA A 14 -9.85 -28.60 -2.81
N SER A 15 -9.11 -28.95 -1.77
CA SER A 15 -7.65 -29.09 -1.76
C SER A 15 -6.82 -27.88 -2.24
N GLN A 16 -7.17 -26.66 -1.84
CA GLN A 16 -6.14 -25.62 -1.73
C GLN A 16 -5.48 -25.74 -0.36
N ALA A 17 -4.20 -26.13 -0.33
CA ALA A 17 -3.39 -26.08 0.88
C ALA A 17 -3.58 -24.69 1.51
N LYS A 18 -4.15 -24.66 2.72
CA LYS A 18 -4.47 -23.43 3.44
C LYS A 18 -3.22 -22.54 3.37
N PRO A 19 -3.27 -21.34 2.76
CA PRO A 19 -2.06 -20.57 2.53
C PRO A 19 -1.36 -20.38 3.86
N SER A 20 -0.10 -20.83 3.94
CA SER A 20 0.69 -20.78 5.16
C SER A 20 0.71 -19.35 5.67
N ARG A 21 0.15 -19.16 6.87
CA ARG A 21 0.21 -17.88 7.59
C ARG A 21 1.66 -17.68 8.04
N LEU A 22 2.16 -16.45 7.95
CA LEU A 22 3.51 -16.10 8.41
C LEU A 22 3.71 -16.37 9.90
N LEU A 23 2.63 -16.23 10.66
CA LEU A 23 2.62 -16.44 12.08
C LEU A 23 1.27 -16.95 12.58
N LYS A 24 1.28 -17.54 13.77
CA LYS A 24 0.10 -17.91 14.54
C LYS A 24 0.23 -17.33 15.94
N ILE A 25 -0.82 -16.69 16.41
CA ILE A 25 -0.88 -16.15 17.77
C ILE A 25 -1.80 -17.05 18.61
N LYS A 26 -1.28 -17.55 19.74
CA LYS A 26 -2.04 -18.31 20.74
C LYS A 26 -1.83 -17.68 22.11
N GLY A 27 -2.79 -16.89 22.57
CA GLY A 27 -2.65 -16.11 23.80
C GLY A 27 -1.49 -15.11 23.66
N SER A 28 -0.48 -15.23 24.53
CA SER A 28 0.75 -14.42 24.49
C SER A 28 1.88 -15.04 23.65
N SER A 29 1.70 -16.26 23.13
CA SER A 29 2.72 -16.94 22.32
C SER A 29 2.52 -16.61 20.84
N VAL A 30 3.60 -16.22 20.17
CA VAL A 30 3.66 -16.01 18.72
C VAL A 30 4.58 -17.07 18.13
N THR A 31 4.05 -17.90 17.23
CA THR A 31 4.83 -18.88 16.47
C THR A 31 5.03 -18.36 15.06
N ILE A 32 6.27 -18.34 14.58
CA ILE A 32 6.65 -17.82 13.27
C ILE A 32 6.97 -19.01 12.34
N ASP A 33 6.46 -18.95 11.12
CA ASP A 33 6.91 -19.81 10.02
C ASP A 33 8.07 -19.10 9.30
N HIS A 34 9.31 -19.43 9.68
CA HIS A 34 10.50 -18.76 9.17
C HIS A 34 10.63 -18.87 7.65
N THR A 35 10.31 -20.03 7.06
CA THR A 35 10.38 -20.21 5.60
C THR A 35 9.35 -19.34 4.89
N ALA A 36 8.12 -19.28 5.41
CA ALA A 36 7.10 -18.41 4.85
C ALA A 36 7.45 -16.92 5.02
N ALA A 37 8.02 -16.54 6.16
CA ALA A 37 8.43 -15.16 6.45
C ALA A 37 9.61 -14.70 5.58
N GLN A 38 10.60 -15.55 5.37
CA GLN A 38 11.73 -15.28 4.46
C GLN A 38 11.21 -14.96 3.04
N LYS A 39 10.32 -15.81 2.54
CA LYS A 39 9.69 -15.61 1.22
C LYS A 39 8.85 -14.34 1.17
N ALA A 40 8.13 -14.01 2.25
CA ALA A 40 7.24 -12.85 2.28
C ALA A 40 7.97 -11.52 2.44
N PHE A 41 9.19 -11.51 2.97
CA PHE A 41 9.96 -10.29 3.20
C PHE A 41 11.18 -10.14 2.28
N GLY A 42 11.43 -11.09 1.38
CA GLY A 42 12.59 -11.04 0.49
C GLY A 42 13.93 -11.02 1.25
N SER A 43 13.99 -11.65 2.42
CA SER A 43 15.18 -11.63 3.27
C SER A 43 15.39 -12.97 3.96
N SER A 44 16.65 -13.37 4.12
CA SER A 44 17.06 -14.52 4.93
C SER A 44 17.59 -14.12 6.32
N ASP A 45 17.68 -12.82 6.60
CA ASP A 45 18.17 -12.27 7.87
C ASP A 45 17.12 -12.46 8.97
N GLU A 46 17.44 -13.32 9.93
CA GLU A 46 16.53 -13.67 11.02
C GLU A 46 16.22 -12.49 11.94
N ASP A 47 17.19 -11.62 12.22
CA ASP A 47 16.99 -10.46 13.09
C ASP A 47 16.04 -9.47 12.44
N PHE A 48 16.22 -9.23 11.13
CA PHE A 48 15.30 -8.41 10.35
C PHE A 48 13.89 -8.99 10.35
N ILE A 49 13.74 -10.29 10.03
CA ILE A 49 12.43 -10.97 9.98
C ILE A 49 11.72 -10.89 11.33
N ASN A 50 12.44 -11.20 12.41
CA ASN A 50 11.90 -11.21 13.76
C ASN A 50 11.47 -9.80 14.20
N ALA A 51 12.29 -8.77 13.91
CA ALA A 51 11.96 -7.39 14.22
C ALA A 51 10.75 -6.89 13.41
N LEU A 52 10.70 -7.18 12.11
CA LEU A 52 9.62 -6.74 11.23
C LEU A 52 8.30 -7.40 11.62
N LEU A 53 8.29 -8.70 11.92
CA LEU A 53 7.07 -9.40 12.39
C LEU A 53 6.52 -8.80 13.67
N ARG A 54 7.39 -8.44 14.64
CA ARG A 54 6.95 -7.75 15.86
C ARG A 54 6.29 -6.40 15.55
N GLN A 55 6.82 -5.66 14.58
CA GLN A 55 6.18 -4.42 14.11
C GLN A 55 4.81 -4.70 13.49
N LEU A 56 4.67 -5.74 12.66
CA LEU A 56 3.38 -6.10 12.06
C LEU A 56 2.35 -6.55 13.11
N VAL A 57 2.77 -7.30 14.13
CA VAL A 57 1.92 -7.66 15.28
C VAL A 57 1.42 -6.39 15.97
N ASN A 58 2.31 -5.45 16.25
CA ASN A 58 1.94 -4.19 16.92
C ASN A 58 0.96 -3.35 16.09
N VAL A 59 1.14 -3.30 14.77
CA VAL A 59 0.22 -2.57 13.86
C VAL A 59 -1.13 -3.27 13.75
N GLY A 60 -1.14 -4.61 13.67
CA GLY A 60 -2.37 -5.39 13.54
C GLY A 60 -3.17 -5.50 14.84
N SER A 61 -2.57 -5.23 16.00
CA SER A 61 -3.20 -5.42 17.29
C SER A 61 -3.99 -4.20 17.74
N HIS A 62 -5.30 -4.36 17.89
CA HIS A 62 -6.18 -3.35 18.47
C HIS A 62 -6.12 -3.43 20.01
N GLY A 63 -5.07 -2.87 20.61
CA GLY A 63 -4.92 -2.79 22.07
C GLY A 63 -3.63 -3.39 22.61
N LYS A 64 -3.65 -3.84 23.87
CA LYS A 64 -2.45 -4.31 24.60
C LYS A 64 -2.10 -5.78 24.34
N THR A 65 -3.02 -6.56 23.77
CA THR A 65 -2.83 -7.98 23.51
C THR A 65 -2.69 -8.24 22.01
N PRO A 66 -1.80 -9.15 21.60
CA PRO A 66 -1.66 -9.51 20.20
C PRO A 66 -2.97 -10.02 19.56
N ASP A 67 -3.34 -9.47 18.40
CA ASP A 67 -4.52 -9.88 17.62
C ASP A 67 -4.11 -10.73 16.41
N ASP A 68 -4.47 -12.01 16.41
CA ASP A 68 -4.15 -12.95 15.33
C ASP A 68 -4.75 -12.51 13.98
N GLN A 69 -5.98 -12.02 13.98
CA GLN A 69 -6.68 -11.67 12.72
C GLN A 69 -6.18 -10.36 12.17
N GLY A 70 -6.04 -9.34 13.03
CA GLY A 70 -5.46 -8.06 12.63
C GLY A 70 -4.02 -8.21 12.15
N THR A 71 -3.21 -9.02 12.83
CA THR A 71 -1.83 -9.32 12.39
C THR A 71 -1.81 -10.09 11.07
N ALA A 72 -2.69 -11.09 10.90
CA ALA A 72 -2.79 -11.83 9.65
C ALA A 72 -3.21 -10.92 8.48
N PHE A 73 -4.07 -9.93 8.72
CA PHE A 73 -4.45 -8.94 7.72
C PHE A 73 -3.26 -8.07 7.31
N VAL A 74 -2.54 -7.49 8.27
CA VAL A 74 -1.34 -6.68 7.99
C VAL A 74 -0.28 -7.51 7.24
N ALA A 75 -0.01 -8.73 7.71
CA ALA A 75 0.91 -9.65 7.04
C ALA A 75 0.47 -10.01 5.61
N SER A 76 -0.83 -10.10 5.35
CA SER A 76 -1.36 -10.37 4.01
C SER A 76 -1.12 -9.22 3.03
N ILE A 77 -1.16 -7.96 3.51
CA ILE A 77 -0.83 -6.78 2.69
C ILE A 77 0.66 -6.84 2.30
N VAL A 78 1.55 -7.05 3.27
CA VAL A 78 2.99 -7.14 3.01
C VAL A 78 3.30 -8.29 2.04
N LYS A 79 2.72 -9.47 2.27
CA LYS A 79 2.85 -10.61 1.38
C LYS A 79 2.36 -10.32 -0.04
N GLY A 80 1.24 -9.60 -0.18
CA GLY A 80 0.67 -9.26 -1.49
C GLY A 80 1.47 -8.24 -2.29
N ILE A 81 2.35 -7.46 -1.63
CA ILE A 81 3.29 -6.57 -2.31
C ILE A 81 4.46 -7.35 -2.93
N GLU A 82 4.73 -8.55 -2.42
CA GLU A 82 5.85 -9.42 -2.81
C GLU A 82 7.21 -8.71 -2.75
N PRO A 83 7.66 -8.26 -1.55
CA PRO A 83 8.99 -7.68 -1.37
C PRO A 83 10.12 -8.53 -1.93
N GLN A 84 11.02 -7.90 -2.68
CA GLN A 84 12.21 -8.54 -3.26
C GLN A 84 13.46 -8.43 -2.36
N ASP A 85 13.44 -7.48 -1.42
CA ASP A 85 14.50 -7.22 -0.47
C ASP A 85 13.98 -6.56 0.83
N GLN A 86 14.88 -6.29 1.77
CA GLN A 86 14.57 -5.68 3.05
C GLN A 86 13.98 -4.26 2.93
N ILE A 87 14.39 -3.47 1.93
CA ILE A 87 13.88 -2.11 1.73
C ILE A 87 12.43 -2.16 1.25
N GLU A 88 12.13 -3.03 0.28
CA GLU A 88 10.76 -3.28 -0.13
C GLU A 88 9.90 -3.79 1.03
N ALA A 89 10.43 -4.67 1.88
CA ALA A 89 9.70 -5.21 3.02
C ALA A 89 9.40 -4.15 4.08
N MET A 90 10.35 -3.25 4.35
CA MET A 90 10.12 -2.09 5.21
C MET A 90 9.06 -1.15 4.61
N LEU A 91 9.16 -0.85 3.31
CA LEU A 91 8.20 0.02 2.63
C LEU A 91 6.80 -0.60 2.62
N ALA A 92 6.68 -1.88 2.30
CA ALA A 92 5.43 -2.63 2.33
C ALA A 92 4.79 -2.63 3.73
N SER A 93 5.60 -2.80 4.76
CA SER A 93 5.14 -2.75 6.16
C SER A 93 4.63 -1.37 6.54
N GLN A 94 5.32 -0.31 6.12
CA GLN A 94 4.84 1.07 6.30
C GLN A 94 3.55 1.33 5.53
N MET A 95 3.43 0.85 4.29
CA MET A 95 2.20 0.97 3.49
C MET A 95 1.01 0.30 4.17
N ALA A 96 1.20 -0.89 4.73
CA ALA A 96 0.16 -1.57 5.52
C ALA A 96 -0.26 -0.75 6.75
N ALA A 97 0.70 -0.19 7.49
CA ALA A 97 0.42 0.66 8.64
C ALA A 97 -0.31 1.96 8.26
N VAL A 98 0.11 2.61 7.17
CA VAL A 98 -0.54 3.81 6.62
C VAL A 98 -1.98 3.50 6.22
N HIS A 99 -2.22 2.35 5.58
CA HIS A 99 -3.56 1.92 5.22
C HIS A 99 -4.47 1.73 6.44
N ILE A 100 -4.02 0.99 7.47
CA ILE A 100 -4.76 0.79 8.72
C ILE A 100 -5.10 2.13 9.39
N ALA A 101 -4.11 3.03 9.49
CA ALA A 101 -4.31 4.35 10.06
C ALA A 101 -5.31 5.18 9.22
N THR A 102 -5.23 5.11 7.90
CA THR A 102 -6.16 5.78 6.98
C THR A 102 -7.59 5.32 7.23
N MET A 103 -7.82 4.00 7.29
CA MET A 103 -9.16 3.45 7.57
C MET A 103 -9.66 3.82 8.97
N THR A 104 -8.77 3.91 9.95
CA THR A 104 -9.11 4.40 11.29
C THR A 104 -9.59 5.86 11.25
N PHE A 105 -8.88 6.73 10.54
CA PHE A 105 -9.27 8.14 10.43
C PHE A 105 -10.49 8.36 9.54
N ALA A 106 -10.69 7.53 8.50
CA ALA A 106 -11.94 7.51 7.73
C ALA A 106 -13.14 7.16 8.62
N HIS A 107 -13.01 6.12 9.46
CA HIS A 107 -14.04 5.77 10.42
C HIS A 107 -14.30 6.89 11.41
N ARG A 108 -13.25 7.52 11.97
CA ARG A 108 -13.41 8.67 12.87
C ARG A 108 -14.14 9.83 12.19
N LEU A 109 -13.76 10.17 10.96
CA LEU A 109 -14.36 11.25 10.18
C LEU A 109 -15.87 11.04 9.97
N ALA A 110 -16.30 9.79 9.74
CA ALA A 110 -17.70 9.45 9.58
C ALA A 110 -18.55 9.57 10.87
N HIS A 111 -17.91 9.69 12.03
CA HIS A 111 -18.56 9.73 13.36
C HIS A 111 -18.20 10.98 14.17
N CYS A 112 -17.70 12.03 13.53
CA CYS A 112 -17.40 13.28 14.22
C CYS A 112 -18.68 13.99 14.67
N GLU A 113 -18.70 14.48 15.89
CA GLU A 113 -19.83 15.24 16.46
C GLU A 113 -19.54 16.74 16.51
N THR A 114 -18.27 17.13 16.33
CA THR A 114 -17.81 18.51 16.45
C THR A 114 -16.86 18.88 15.31
N ILE A 115 -16.86 20.17 14.93
CA ILE A 115 -15.97 20.68 13.90
C ILE A 115 -14.49 20.43 14.22
N PRO A 116 -13.97 20.62 15.46
CA PRO A 116 -12.57 20.32 15.76
C PRO A 116 -12.20 18.84 15.57
N GLN A 117 -13.10 17.89 15.86
CA GLN A 117 -12.88 16.47 15.60
C GLN A 117 -12.85 16.18 14.09
N GLN A 118 -13.79 16.75 13.34
CA GLN A 118 -13.83 16.66 11.88
C GLN A 118 -12.54 17.19 11.25
N ASP A 119 -12.12 18.39 11.61
CA ASP A 119 -10.89 19.02 11.15
C ASP A 119 -9.65 18.16 11.46
N SER A 120 -9.56 17.59 12.66
CA SER A 120 -8.43 16.76 13.05
C SER A 120 -8.38 15.46 12.24
N ALA A 121 -9.52 14.77 12.12
CA ALA A 121 -9.63 13.50 11.41
C ALA A 121 -9.42 13.66 9.90
N GLU A 122 -10.01 14.70 9.29
CA GLU A 122 -9.85 15.05 7.88
C GLU A 122 -8.39 15.32 7.54
N ARG A 123 -7.69 16.14 8.34
CA ARG A 123 -6.27 16.46 8.09
C ARG A 123 -5.39 15.22 8.16
N ALA A 124 -5.64 14.34 9.14
CA ALA A 124 -4.89 13.10 9.27
C ALA A 124 -5.16 12.15 8.10
N PHE A 125 -6.43 11.93 7.75
CA PHE A 125 -6.84 11.13 6.61
C PHE A 125 -6.18 11.63 5.31
N ASN A 126 -6.29 12.92 5.02
CA ASN A 126 -5.74 13.51 3.79
C ASN A 126 -4.21 13.46 3.71
N LYS A 127 -3.50 13.53 4.86
CA LYS A 127 -2.05 13.32 4.88
C LYS A 127 -1.70 11.87 4.56
N LEU A 128 -2.35 10.92 5.21
CA LEU A 128 -2.07 9.49 5.06
C LEU A 128 -2.39 8.97 3.66
N THR A 129 -3.49 9.40 3.03
CA THR A 129 -3.83 9.03 1.65
C THR A 129 -2.79 9.54 0.65
N ARG A 130 -2.30 10.77 0.82
CA ARG A 130 -1.21 11.30 -0.01
C ARG A 130 0.11 10.55 0.22
N THR A 131 0.43 10.22 1.48
CA THR A 131 1.60 9.38 1.80
C THR A 131 1.50 8.02 1.13
N PHE A 132 0.34 7.36 1.18
CA PHE A 132 0.14 6.06 0.54
C PHE A 132 0.39 6.12 -0.97
N ALA A 133 -0.16 7.12 -1.65
CA ALA A 133 0.10 7.32 -3.08
C ALA A 133 1.59 7.54 -3.37
N ALA A 134 2.28 8.35 -2.56
CA ALA A 134 3.72 8.57 -2.70
C ALA A 134 4.54 7.29 -2.46
N GLN A 135 4.14 6.44 -1.53
CA GLN A 135 4.79 5.15 -1.28
C GLN A 135 4.60 4.16 -2.45
N VAL A 136 3.42 4.15 -3.08
CA VAL A 136 3.17 3.37 -4.29
C VAL A 136 4.11 3.80 -5.42
N GLU A 137 4.25 5.09 -5.66
CA GLU A 137 5.19 5.61 -6.67
C GLU A 137 6.65 5.33 -6.30
N ALA A 138 7.02 5.45 -5.02
CA ALA A 138 8.36 5.13 -4.54
C ALA A 138 8.69 3.66 -4.77
N LEU A 139 7.77 2.73 -4.47
CA LEU A 139 7.94 1.30 -4.71
C LEU A 139 8.10 1.02 -6.20
N LYS A 140 7.23 1.59 -7.05
CA LYS A 140 7.31 1.45 -8.50
C LYS A 140 8.67 1.92 -9.03
N LYS A 141 9.12 3.10 -8.58
CA LYS A 141 10.42 3.67 -8.97
C LYS A 141 11.60 2.82 -8.50
N TYR A 142 11.52 2.29 -7.28
CA TYR A 142 12.54 1.40 -6.73
C TYR A 142 12.71 0.14 -7.59
N ARG A 143 11.59 -0.49 -7.96
CA ARG A 143 11.56 -1.68 -8.83
C ARG A 143 12.04 -1.43 -10.25
N THR A 144 11.73 -0.28 -10.83
CA THR A 144 12.17 0.06 -12.19
C THR A 144 13.57 0.67 -12.23
N GLY A 145 14.27 0.77 -11.10
CA GLY A 145 15.59 1.37 -11.01
C GLY A 145 15.62 2.85 -11.41
N GLY A 146 14.48 3.54 -11.33
CA GLY A 146 14.33 4.91 -11.81
C GLY A 146 14.43 5.07 -13.34
N GLN A 147 14.41 3.98 -14.12
CA GLN A 147 14.44 4.08 -15.58
C GLN A 147 13.10 4.61 -16.10
N GLN A 148 13.12 5.84 -16.63
CA GLN A 148 12.05 6.32 -17.49
C GLN A 148 12.24 5.66 -18.86
N LEU A 149 11.40 4.69 -19.21
CA LEU A 149 11.44 4.02 -20.50
C LEU A 149 11.04 5.02 -21.60
N VAL A 150 11.99 5.78 -22.15
CA VAL A 150 11.77 6.65 -23.30
C VAL A 150 11.67 5.76 -24.54
N THR A 151 10.45 5.49 -25.00
CA THR A 151 10.25 4.80 -26.28
C THR A 151 10.51 5.79 -27.41
N VAL A 152 11.69 5.69 -28.02
CA VAL A 152 12.02 6.47 -29.22
C VAL A 152 11.18 5.94 -30.38
N LYS A 153 10.12 6.67 -30.75
CA LYS A 153 9.45 6.50 -32.03
C LYS A 153 10.10 7.45 -33.03
N HIS A 154 10.81 6.90 -34.01
CA HIS A 154 11.27 7.70 -35.15
C HIS A 154 10.04 8.17 -35.93
N VAL A 155 9.82 9.48 -35.97
CA VAL A 155 8.84 10.10 -36.85
C VAL A 155 9.60 10.69 -38.02
N THR A 156 9.38 10.15 -39.23
CA THR A 156 9.93 10.72 -40.46
C THR A 156 9.07 11.92 -40.84
N VAL A 157 9.69 13.10 -40.86
CA VAL A 157 9.06 14.32 -41.39
C VAL A 157 9.49 14.45 -42.85
N ASN A 158 8.52 14.36 -43.77
CA ASN A 158 8.77 14.54 -45.20
C ASN A 158 9.01 16.04 -45.52
N GLU A 159 9.59 16.35 -46.68
CA GLU A 159 9.74 17.74 -47.14
C GLU A 159 8.39 18.48 -47.09
N GLY A 160 8.37 19.61 -46.36
CA GLY A 160 7.18 20.42 -46.11
C GLY A 160 6.43 20.13 -44.81
N GLY A 161 6.78 19.09 -44.05
CA GLY A 161 6.21 18.82 -42.72
C GLY A 161 6.92 19.60 -41.61
N GLN A 162 6.15 20.13 -40.64
CA GLN A 162 6.71 20.73 -39.42
C GLN A 162 6.21 19.97 -38.20
N ALA A 163 7.14 19.53 -37.35
CA ALA A 163 6.84 18.90 -36.08
C ALA A 163 7.07 19.91 -34.95
N ILE A 164 6.06 20.14 -34.11
CA ILE A 164 6.17 20.98 -32.92
C ILE A 164 6.42 20.06 -31.73
N VAL A 165 7.48 20.33 -30.96
CA VAL A 165 7.79 19.60 -29.72
C VAL A 165 7.65 20.56 -28.54
N GLY A 166 6.63 20.34 -27.69
CA GLY A 166 6.36 21.16 -26.51
C GLY A 166 4.87 21.29 -26.20
N ASN A 167 4.52 21.98 -25.10
CA ASN A 167 3.13 22.30 -24.75
C ASN A 167 2.58 23.33 -25.75
N VAL A 168 1.63 22.93 -26.59
CA VAL A 168 0.97 23.84 -27.55
C VAL A 168 -0.27 24.46 -26.90
N SER A 169 -0.22 25.76 -26.60
CA SER A 169 -1.42 26.54 -26.28
C SER A 169 -1.91 27.26 -27.54
N HIS A 170 -3.09 26.91 -28.05
CA HIS A 170 -3.73 27.66 -29.12
C HIS A 170 -4.34 28.95 -28.55
N GLY A 171 -3.61 30.06 -28.65
CA GLY A 171 -4.18 31.39 -28.47
C GLY A 171 -5.02 31.74 -29.70
N GLY A 172 -6.34 31.72 -29.56
CA GLY A 172 -7.26 32.13 -30.63
C GLY A 172 -7.09 33.62 -30.94
N GLN A 173 -6.49 33.92 -32.09
CA GLN A 173 -6.49 35.25 -32.70
C GLN A 173 -7.89 35.50 -33.28
N GLY A 174 -8.72 36.24 -32.55
CA GLY A 174 -9.99 36.76 -33.06
C GLY A 174 -9.73 37.82 -34.14
N ASP A 175 -10.25 37.54 -35.32
CA ASP A 175 -10.27 38.37 -36.53
C ASP A 175 -10.58 39.84 -36.27
N GLY A 176 -9.70 40.71 -36.75
CA GLY A 176 -10.06 42.07 -37.11
C GLY A 176 -10.39 42.12 -38.60
N LYS A 177 -11.63 42.49 -38.96
CA LYS A 177 -11.96 43.34 -40.13
C LYS A 177 -13.48 43.51 -40.32
N LYS A 178 -13.99 44.70 -40.04
CA LYS A 178 -14.36 45.74 -41.02
C LYS A 178 -15.19 46.83 -40.33
#